data_AF-A0A2T4AIP6-F1
#
_entry.id   AF-A0A2T4AIP6-F1
#
_cell.length_a   1.000
_cell.length_b   1.000
_cell.length_c   1.000
_cell.angle_alpha   90.00
_cell.angle_beta   90.00
_cell.angle_gamma   90.00
#
_symmetry.space_group_name_H-M   'P 1'
#
loop_
_entity.id
_entity.type
_entity.pdbx_description
1 polymer ?
#
loop_
_entity_poly.entity_id
_entity_poly.type
_entity_poly.pdbx_seq_one_letter_code
_entity_poly.pdbx_strand_id
1 'polypeptide(L)'
;MDDPPPYQDSSETYVLGPGAQDDILSPTTLYVAGRFIHSVDPWAPPLYELSHSVGFLKDTDRNVRIERLDYSMKRRDGVAQLAARKRHIYDLKHPLRVTGPTFAYHAEPTSRQSLCAFGLESFRPRKLSTTKGYRIRRATATKSLDHQLVRRDILFSAIPTKDKAVRYEWSDADGQLVAREVTEGNFMTLVVSAMMGACERDALVSAWMSRVWSELAKKTDPFG
;
A
#
# COMPACT_ATOMS: atom_id res chain seq x y z
N MET A 1 -62.31 -9.84 -4.91
CA MET A 1 -61.09 -10.45 -5.47
C MET A 1 -60.12 -9.30 -5.60
N ASP A 2 -59.28 -9.13 -4.59
CA ASP A 2 -58.29 -8.07 -4.52
C ASP A 2 -57.03 -8.53 -5.26
N ASP A 3 -56.65 -7.76 -6.27
CA ASP A 3 -55.40 -7.95 -7.00
C ASP A 3 -54.22 -7.62 -6.07
N PRO A 4 -53.18 -8.46 -5.96
CA PRO A 4 -52.03 -8.16 -5.13
C PRO A 4 -51.25 -6.96 -5.71
N PRO A 5 -50.64 -6.11 -4.86
CA PRO A 5 -49.86 -4.99 -5.34
C PRO A 5 -48.66 -5.49 -6.16
N PRO A 6 -48.27 -4.77 -7.22
CA PRO A 6 -47.14 -5.17 -8.04
C PRO A 6 -45.87 -5.11 -7.18
N TYR A 7 -45.15 -6.22 -7.14
CA TYR A 7 -43.83 -6.32 -6.50
C TYR A 7 -42.91 -5.30 -7.19
N GLN A 8 -42.51 -4.24 -6.47
CA GLN A 8 -41.40 -3.41 -6.92
C GLN A 8 -40.16 -4.30 -6.94
N ASP A 9 -39.65 -4.57 -8.13
CA ASP A 9 -38.32 -5.14 -8.33
C ASP A 9 -37.31 -4.10 -7.81
N SER A 10 -36.91 -4.26 -6.55
CA SER A 10 -35.82 -3.51 -5.94
C SER A 10 -34.51 -3.98 -6.59
N SER A 11 -34.33 -3.60 -7.85
CA SER A 11 -33.01 -3.48 -8.43
C SER A 11 -32.37 -2.28 -7.74
N GLU A 12 -31.74 -2.55 -6.58
CA GLU A 12 -30.74 -1.68 -5.98
C GLU A 12 -29.59 -1.52 -6.97
N THR A 13 -29.83 -0.67 -7.96
CA THR A 13 -28.80 -0.07 -8.77
C THR A 13 -28.11 0.89 -7.81
N TYR A 14 -27.06 0.42 -7.15
CA TYR A 14 -26.07 1.30 -6.55
C TYR A 14 -25.45 2.08 -7.70
N VAL A 15 -26.07 3.22 -8.02
CA VAL A 15 -25.53 4.24 -8.91
C VAL A 15 -24.31 4.81 -8.19
N LEU A 16 -23.15 4.19 -8.40
CA LEU A 16 -21.87 4.86 -8.15
C LEU A 16 -21.74 5.94 -9.22
N GLY A 17 -22.29 7.11 -8.90
CA GLY A 17 -22.03 8.34 -9.65
C GLY A 17 -20.52 8.63 -9.67
N PRO A 18 -20.00 9.30 -10.72
CA PRO A 18 -18.61 9.70 -10.77
C PRO A 18 -18.39 10.94 -9.88
N GLY A 19 -18.28 10.69 -8.58
CA GLY A 19 -17.74 11.60 -7.59
C GLY A 19 -16.88 10.77 -6.66
N ALA A 20 -15.59 11.07 -6.57
CA ALA A 20 -14.67 10.41 -5.66
C ALA A 20 -15.13 10.63 -4.21
N GLN A 21 -15.99 9.75 -3.71
CA GLN A 21 -16.04 9.48 -2.28
C GLN A 21 -14.81 8.63 -1.99
N ASP A 22 -13.99 9.07 -1.03
CA ASP A 22 -13.02 8.17 -0.41
C ASP A 22 -13.83 7.05 0.24
N ASP A 23 -14.02 5.95 -0.49
CA ASP A 23 -14.67 4.76 0.05
C ASP A 23 -13.92 4.38 1.32
N ILE A 24 -14.62 4.45 2.46
CA ILE A 24 -14.06 4.06 3.74
C ILE A 24 -13.99 2.54 3.74
N LEU A 25 -12.77 2.01 3.76
CA LEU A 25 -12.52 0.58 3.70
C LEU A 25 -12.46 -0.01 5.11
N SER A 26 -13.18 -1.11 5.33
CA SER A 26 -13.17 -1.87 6.58
C SER A 26 -11.80 -2.50 6.87
N PRO A 27 -11.44 -2.73 8.14
CA PRO A 27 -10.25 -3.47 8.54
C PRO A 27 -10.11 -4.80 7.77
N THR A 28 -8.88 -5.19 7.44
CA THR A 28 -8.62 -6.43 6.69
C THR A 28 -7.20 -6.92 6.92
N THR A 29 -6.94 -8.18 6.58
CA THR A 29 -5.59 -8.74 6.56
C THR A 29 -5.10 -8.87 5.13
N LEU A 30 -3.91 -8.35 4.87
CA LEU A 30 -3.25 -8.37 3.57
C LEU A 30 -2.07 -9.34 3.56
N TYR A 31 -1.99 -10.19 2.53
CA TYR A 31 -0.97 -11.22 2.38
C TYR A 31 -0.17 -11.01 1.10
N VAL A 32 1.16 -11.00 1.18
CA VAL A 32 2.01 -10.98 -0.02
C VAL A 32 2.26 -12.39 -0.53
N ALA A 33 1.91 -12.64 -1.79
CA ALA A 33 2.21 -13.87 -2.52
C ALA A 33 2.87 -13.55 -3.88
N GLY A 34 4.19 -13.73 -3.95
CA GLY A 34 4.96 -13.39 -5.15
C GLY A 34 4.93 -11.88 -5.44
N ARG A 35 4.21 -11.48 -6.49
CA ARG A 35 3.99 -10.08 -6.86
C ARG A 35 2.60 -9.55 -6.51
N PHE A 36 1.74 -10.39 -5.95
CA PHE A 36 0.36 -10.04 -5.65
C PHE A 36 0.17 -9.83 -4.16
N ILE A 37 -0.81 -8.98 -3.81
CA ILE A 37 -1.27 -8.79 -2.44
C ILE A 37 -2.74 -9.18 -2.38
N HIS A 38 -3.06 -10.15 -1.53
CA HIS A 38 -4.39 -10.73 -1.35
C HIS A 38 -5.02 -10.23 -0.06
N SER A 39 -6.35 -10.32 0.06
CA SER A 39 -7.11 -9.93 1.25
C SER A 39 -7.80 -11.14 1.85
N VAL A 40 -7.87 -11.20 3.19
CA VAL A 40 -8.52 -12.25 4.00
C VAL A 40 -7.85 -13.62 3.89
N ASP A 41 -7.48 -14.04 2.68
CA ASP A 41 -6.90 -15.35 2.38
C ASP A 41 -5.83 -15.22 1.27
N PRO A 42 -4.67 -15.89 1.36
CA PRO A 42 -3.63 -15.85 0.33
C PRO A 42 -4.06 -16.35 -1.07
N TRP A 43 -5.19 -17.05 -1.19
CA TRP A 43 -5.71 -17.55 -2.47
C TRP A 43 -6.95 -16.78 -2.99
N ALA A 44 -7.42 -15.77 -2.26
CA ALA A 44 -8.48 -14.88 -2.71
C ALA A 44 -8.07 -14.10 -3.98
N PRO A 45 -9.00 -13.48 -4.73
CA PRO A 45 -8.62 -12.55 -5.79
C PRO A 45 -7.69 -11.44 -5.27
N PRO A 46 -6.56 -11.15 -5.94
CA PRO A 46 -5.59 -10.17 -5.46
C PRO A 46 -6.17 -8.75 -5.48
N LEU A 47 -5.90 -7.95 -4.44
CA LEU A 47 -6.27 -6.54 -4.39
C LEU A 47 -5.22 -5.63 -5.03
N TYR A 48 -3.95 -6.02 -4.92
CA TYR A 48 -2.84 -5.26 -5.49
C TYR A 48 -1.89 -6.16 -6.26
N GLU A 49 -1.19 -5.55 -7.20
CA GLU A 49 -0.17 -6.18 -8.00
C GLU A 49 1.06 -5.26 -8.11
N LEU A 50 2.23 -5.83 -7.89
CA LEU A 50 3.51 -5.18 -8.09
C LEU A 50 4.08 -5.58 -9.45
N SER A 51 4.88 -4.70 -10.07
CA SER A 51 5.62 -5.07 -11.28
C SER A 51 6.67 -6.15 -11.04
N HIS A 52 7.14 -6.29 -9.80
CA HIS A 52 8.16 -7.25 -9.38
C HIS A 52 7.65 -8.14 -8.25
N SER A 53 8.11 -9.38 -8.24
CA SER A 53 7.90 -10.27 -7.10
C SER A 53 8.66 -9.78 -5.88
N VAL A 54 7.98 -9.60 -4.76
CA VAL A 54 8.52 -8.97 -3.54
C VAL A 54 9.78 -9.68 -3.05
N GLY A 55 9.80 -11.01 -3.04
CA GLY A 55 10.95 -11.81 -2.60
C GLY A 55 12.20 -11.69 -3.48
N PHE A 56 12.10 -11.09 -4.66
CA PHE A 56 13.21 -10.90 -5.60
C PHE A 56 13.65 -9.45 -5.74
N LEU A 57 13.11 -8.54 -4.94
CA LEU A 57 13.51 -7.13 -4.94
C LEU A 57 14.94 -6.95 -4.42
N LYS A 58 15.75 -6.21 -5.19
CA LYS A 58 17.18 -5.96 -4.95
C LYS A 58 17.48 -4.47 -4.84
N ASP A 59 18.68 -4.12 -4.39
CA ASP A 59 19.17 -2.74 -4.37
C ASP A 59 19.38 -2.15 -5.79
N THR A 60 19.59 -3.02 -6.79
CA THR A 60 19.75 -2.60 -8.18
C THR A 60 18.45 -2.17 -8.84
N ASP A 61 17.30 -2.58 -8.30
CA ASP A 61 16.00 -2.17 -8.80
C ASP A 61 15.81 -0.67 -8.57
N ARG A 62 15.21 0.02 -9.54
CA ARG A 62 15.07 1.50 -9.49
C ARG A 62 13.63 1.97 -9.48
N ASN A 63 12.72 1.14 -9.97
CA ASN A 63 11.28 1.41 -10.00
C ASN A 63 10.51 0.09 -9.75
N VAL A 64 9.53 0.15 -8.84
CA VAL A 64 8.52 -0.89 -8.65
C VAL A 64 7.15 -0.23 -8.71
N ARG A 65 6.38 -0.60 -9.74
CA ARG A 65 5.01 -0.13 -9.92
C ARG A 65 4.09 -0.87 -8.98
N ILE A 66 3.11 -0.17 -8.40
CA ILE A 66 1.98 -0.75 -7.67
C ILE A 66 0.68 -0.41 -8.38
N GLU A 67 -0.09 -1.44 -8.68
CA GLU A 67 -1.41 -1.36 -9.31
C GLU A 67 -2.47 -1.91 -8.34
N ARG A 68 -3.57 -1.19 -8.18
CA ARG A 68 -4.77 -1.68 -7.52
C ARG A 68 -5.67 -2.39 -8.53
N LEU A 69 -6.23 -3.52 -8.15
CA LEU A 69 -7.13 -4.32 -8.98
C LEU A 69 -8.58 -4.03 -8.57
N ASP A 70 -9.25 -3.19 -9.36
CA ASP A 70 -10.67 -2.88 -9.16
C ASP A 70 -11.52 -3.94 -9.90
N TYR A 71 -12.31 -4.71 -9.16
CA TYR A 71 -13.18 -5.72 -9.75
C TYR A 71 -14.58 -5.18 -10.04
N SER A 72 -15.12 -5.54 -11.21
CA SER A 72 -16.48 -5.18 -11.63
C SER A 72 -17.15 -6.38 -12.28
N MET A 73 -18.43 -6.59 -11.99
CA MET A 73 -19.25 -7.59 -12.69
C MET A 73 -19.71 -7.01 -14.02
N LYS A 74 -19.27 -7.60 -15.13
CA LYS A 74 -19.72 -7.22 -16.48
C LYS A 74 -20.58 -8.35 -17.04
N ARG A 75 -21.75 -8.02 -17.61
CA ARG A 75 -22.52 -8.99 -18.38
C ARG A 75 -22.05 -8.98 -19.83
N ARG A 76 -21.58 -10.11 -20.33
CA ARG A 76 -21.31 -10.34 -21.76
C ARG A 76 -22.13 -11.54 -22.19
N ASP A 77 -22.94 -11.37 -23.23
CA ASP A 77 -23.81 -12.42 -23.79
C ASP A 77 -24.76 -13.05 -22.75
N GLY A 78 -25.29 -12.23 -21.82
CA GLY A 78 -26.18 -12.69 -20.74
C GLY A 78 -25.48 -13.36 -19.56
N VAL A 79 -24.18 -13.63 -19.64
CA VAL A 79 -23.39 -14.25 -18.56
C VAL A 79 -22.64 -13.18 -17.77
N ALA A 80 -22.76 -13.20 -16.44
CA ALA A 80 -21.98 -12.35 -15.56
C ALA A 80 -20.52 -12.84 -15.49
N GLN A 81 -19.59 -11.96 -15.86
CA GLN A 81 -18.15 -12.21 -15.81
C GLN A 81 -17.48 -11.18 -14.91
N LEU A 82 -16.60 -11.65 -14.03
CA LEU A 82 -15.78 -10.79 -13.19
C LEU A 82 -14.65 -10.20 -14.02
N ALA A 83 -14.63 -8.87 -14.16
CA ALA A 83 -13.59 -8.14 -14.88
C ALA A 83 -12.73 -7.33 -13.90
N ALA A 84 -11.42 -7.55 -13.93
CA ALA A 84 -10.45 -6.75 -13.17
C ALA A 84 -9.95 -5.58 -14.03
N ARG A 85 -9.97 -4.37 -13.46
CA ARG A 85 -9.33 -3.18 -14.03
C ARG A 85 -8.13 -2.82 -13.17
N LYS A 86 -6.97 -2.69 -13.82
CA LYS A 86 -5.74 -2.21 -13.17
C LYS A 86 -5.75 -0.69 -13.05
N ARG A 87 -5.48 -0.19 -11.86
CA ARG A 87 -5.28 1.22 -11.56
C ARG A 87 -3.88 1.43 -11.02
N HIS A 88 -3.03 2.10 -11.78
CA HIS A 88 -1.70 2.48 -11.31
C HIS A 88 -1.84 3.53 -10.19
N ILE A 89 -1.36 3.21 -8.98
CA ILE A 89 -1.48 4.09 -7.81
C ILE A 89 -0.17 4.78 -7.44
N TYR A 90 0.95 4.05 -7.49
CA TYR A 90 2.27 4.52 -7.08
C TYR A 90 3.40 3.86 -7.88
N ASP A 91 4.42 4.65 -8.16
CA ASP A 91 5.75 4.17 -8.53
C ASP A 91 6.68 4.27 -7.31
N LEU A 92 7.10 3.13 -6.76
CA LEU A 92 8.15 3.09 -5.73
C LEU A 92 9.50 3.23 -6.42
N LYS A 93 10.34 4.15 -5.95
CA LYS A 93 11.64 4.43 -6.54
C LYS A 93 12.78 4.27 -5.52
N HIS A 94 13.91 3.81 -6.04
CA HIS A 94 15.17 3.71 -5.33
C HIS A 94 16.32 4.20 -6.23
N PRO A 95 16.46 5.52 -6.44
CA PRO A 95 17.49 6.06 -7.33
C PRO A 95 18.91 5.89 -6.77
N LEU A 96 19.90 5.99 -7.66
CA LEU A 96 21.31 6.03 -7.25
C LEU A 96 21.54 7.26 -6.35
N ARG A 97 22.28 7.07 -5.25
CA ARG A 97 22.49 8.12 -4.23
C ARG A 97 23.07 9.43 -4.75
N VAL A 98 23.76 9.41 -5.89
CA VAL A 98 24.37 10.58 -6.53
C VAL A 98 23.33 11.46 -7.24
N THR A 99 22.19 10.89 -7.66
CA THR A 99 21.18 11.55 -8.50
C THR A 99 19.78 11.55 -7.88
N GLY A 100 19.63 11.00 -6.68
CA GLY A 100 18.34 10.81 -6.03
C GLY A 100 17.86 12.01 -5.22
N PRO A 101 16.53 12.16 -5.02
CA PRO A 101 15.99 13.13 -4.08
C PRO A 101 16.42 12.76 -2.65
N THR A 102 16.02 13.59 -1.69
CA THR A 102 16.39 13.50 -0.27
C THR A 102 16.14 12.12 0.40
N PHE A 103 15.28 11.28 -0.18
CA PHE A 103 14.97 9.94 0.33
C PHE A 103 15.60 8.86 -0.54
N ALA A 104 16.25 7.88 0.09
CA ALA A 104 16.82 6.74 -0.62
C ALA A 104 15.73 5.84 -1.24
N TYR A 105 14.57 5.75 -0.59
CA TYR A 105 13.39 5.06 -1.10
C TYR A 105 12.21 6.02 -1.00
N HIS A 106 11.46 6.19 -2.08
CA HIS A 106 10.30 7.09 -2.12
C HIS A 106 9.21 6.55 -3.03
N ALA A 107 7.99 7.06 -2.87
CA ALA A 107 6.85 6.73 -3.69
C ALA A 107 6.33 7.98 -4.40
N GLU A 108 6.16 7.87 -5.71
CA GLU A 108 5.57 8.91 -6.54
C GLU A 108 4.14 8.52 -6.93
N PRO A 109 3.14 9.37 -6.69
CA PRO A 109 1.76 9.10 -7.06
C PRO A 109 1.60 9.22 -8.57
N THR A 110 0.80 8.33 -9.16
CA THR A 110 0.55 8.31 -10.61
C THR A 110 -0.81 8.85 -11.00
N SER A 111 -1.62 9.20 -10.01
CA SER A 111 -2.93 9.81 -10.18
C SER A 111 -3.09 10.98 -9.21
N ARG A 112 -3.93 11.96 -9.60
CA ARG A 112 -4.40 13.01 -8.68
C ARG A 112 -5.26 12.48 -7.54
N GLN A 113 -5.74 11.23 -7.66
CA GLN A 113 -6.47 10.53 -6.61
C GLN A 113 -5.54 9.88 -5.58
N SER A 114 -4.24 9.77 -5.83
CA SER A 114 -3.33 9.24 -4.82
C SER A 114 -3.10 10.29 -3.72
N LEU A 115 -2.95 9.84 -2.47
CA LEU A 115 -2.96 10.71 -1.29
C LEU A 115 -1.85 11.79 -1.31
N CYS A 116 -0.61 11.38 -1.56
CA CYS A 116 0.55 12.26 -1.72
C CYS A 116 1.78 11.45 -2.18
N ALA A 117 2.84 12.14 -2.63
CA ALA A 117 4.17 11.53 -2.66
C ALA A 117 4.70 11.37 -1.22
N PHE A 118 5.57 10.40 -0.99
CA PHE A 118 6.19 10.20 0.31
C PHE A 118 7.56 9.55 0.22
N GLY A 119 8.35 9.68 1.27
CA GLY A 119 9.69 9.09 1.38
C GLY A 119 9.86 8.27 2.65
N LEU A 120 10.73 7.27 2.58
CA LEU A 120 11.06 6.37 3.69
C LEU A 120 12.34 6.84 4.40
N GLU A 121 12.27 6.96 5.72
CA GLU A 121 13.42 7.23 6.59
C GLU A 121 13.53 6.16 7.67
N SER A 122 14.72 5.59 7.87
CA SER A 122 14.97 4.69 8.99
C SER A 122 15.53 5.46 10.20
N PHE A 123 15.11 5.10 11.41
CA PHE A 123 15.63 5.66 12.65
C PHE A 123 15.85 4.55 13.70
N ARG A 124 16.52 4.86 14.81
CA ARG A 124 16.65 3.94 15.96
C ARG A 124 15.65 4.36 17.04
N PRO A 125 14.60 3.56 17.33
CA PRO A 125 13.55 3.96 18.28
C PRO A 125 14.02 4.05 19.73
N ARG A 126 15.04 3.27 20.09
CA ARG A 126 15.65 3.29 21.43
C ARG A 126 17.16 3.41 21.31
N LYS A 127 17.78 4.10 22.26
CA LYS A 127 19.25 4.12 22.41
C LYS A 127 19.68 2.65 22.59
N LEU A 128 20.67 2.22 21.80
CA LEU A 128 21.20 0.83 21.74
C LEU A 128 20.32 -0.24 21.06
N SER A 129 19.18 0.09 20.45
CA SER A 129 18.42 -0.90 19.66
C SER A 129 19.15 -1.28 18.38
N THR A 130 19.25 -2.58 18.10
CA THR A 130 19.72 -3.12 16.81
C THR A 130 18.64 -3.03 15.73
N THR A 131 17.36 -3.14 16.13
CA THR A 131 16.21 -3.02 15.21
C THR A 131 15.88 -1.55 14.94
N LYS A 132 15.76 -1.21 13.66
CA LYS A 132 15.39 0.13 13.18
C LYS A 132 13.87 0.26 13.14
N GLY A 133 13.37 1.46 13.40
CA GLY A 133 12.02 1.88 13.01
C GLY A 133 12.06 2.66 11.71
N TYR A 134 10.89 2.93 11.15
CA TYR A 134 10.74 3.65 9.89
C TYR A 134 9.70 4.77 10.03
N ARG A 135 9.97 5.90 9.38
CA ARG A 135 9.03 7.00 9.18
C ARG A 135 8.75 7.14 7.70
N ILE A 136 7.48 7.22 7.38
CA ILE A 136 6.97 7.56 6.06
C ILE A 136 6.62 9.04 6.14
N ARG A 137 7.38 9.88 5.45
CA ARG A 137 7.14 11.32 5.45
C ARG A 137 6.50 11.72 4.15
N ARG A 138 5.46 12.55 4.22
CA ARG A 138 4.92 13.19 3.03
C ARG A 138 6.04 13.95 2.32
N ALA A 139 5.93 14.01 1.00
CA ALA A 139 6.89 14.66 0.15
C ALA A 139 6.19 15.54 -0.87
N THR A 140 6.78 16.69 -1.16
CA THR A 140 6.34 17.58 -2.24
C THR A 140 7.49 17.78 -3.20
N ALA A 141 7.25 17.57 -4.50
CA ALA A 141 8.24 17.90 -5.52
C ALA A 141 8.51 19.41 -5.53
N THR A 142 9.78 19.80 -5.54
CA THR A 142 10.16 21.18 -5.82
C THR A 142 9.84 21.52 -7.27
N LYS A 143 9.59 22.80 -7.53
CA LYS A 143 9.52 23.34 -8.91
C LYS A 143 10.91 23.49 -9.56
N SER A 144 11.99 23.04 -8.90
CA SER A 144 13.35 23.14 -9.43
C SER A 144 13.59 22.05 -10.48
N LEU A 145 14.57 22.32 -11.35
CA LEU A 145 14.96 21.45 -12.48
C LEU A 145 15.32 20.01 -12.04
N ASP A 146 15.71 19.83 -10.77
CA ASP A 146 16.19 18.56 -10.23
C ASP A 146 15.11 17.68 -9.57
N HIS A 147 13.83 18.10 -9.60
CA HIS A 147 12.70 17.35 -9.02
C HIS A 147 12.93 16.82 -7.58
N GLN A 148 13.59 17.61 -6.73
CA GLN A 148 13.88 17.20 -5.37
C GLN A 148 12.58 17.05 -4.55
N LEU A 149 12.52 16.00 -3.74
CA LEU A 149 11.41 15.78 -2.80
C LEU A 149 11.71 16.45 -1.47
N VAL A 150 10.91 17.46 -1.12
CA VAL A 150 11.01 18.15 0.18
C VAL A 150 10.27 17.35 1.24
N ARG A 151 10.95 17.05 2.35
CA ARG A 151 10.37 16.40 3.53
C ARG A 151 9.25 17.23 4.13
N ARG A 152 8.11 16.61 4.43
CA ARG A 152 6.96 17.23 5.13
C ARG A 152 6.61 16.45 6.40
N ASP A 153 5.39 16.57 6.85
CA ASP A 153 4.81 15.86 7.99
C ASP A 153 4.90 14.33 7.85
N ILE A 154 4.75 13.65 8.97
CA ILE A 154 4.73 12.18 9.02
C ILE A 154 3.38 11.72 8.49
N LEU A 155 3.40 10.77 7.57
CA LEU A 155 2.23 10.05 7.10
C LEU A 155 1.98 8.80 7.94
N PHE A 156 3.02 7.97 8.11
CA PHE A 156 2.98 6.77 8.93
C PHE A 156 4.30 6.56 9.67
N SER A 157 4.24 5.84 10.78
CA SER A 157 5.41 5.33 11.49
C SER A 157 5.32 3.82 11.67
N ALA A 158 6.38 3.09 11.33
CA ALA A 158 6.50 1.65 11.58
C ALA A 158 7.55 1.40 12.67
N ILE A 159 7.13 0.95 13.84
CA ILE A 159 7.99 0.80 15.02
C ILE A 159 8.10 -0.68 15.38
N PRO A 160 9.33 -1.22 15.56
CA PRO A 160 9.50 -2.61 15.96
C PRO A 160 9.00 -2.84 17.38
N THR A 161 8.37 -3.99 17.59
CA THR A 161 7.82 -4.36 18.90
C THR A 161 8.74 -5.35 19.63
N LYS A 162 8.45 -5.61 20.92
CA LYS A 162 9.08 -6.73 21.66
C LYS A 162 8.34 -8.05 21.45
N ASP A 163 7.15 -8.02 20.88
CA ASP A 163 6.35 -9.20 20.58
C ASP A 163 6.98 -9.95 19.40
N LYS A 164 7.23 -11.24 19.58
CA LYS A 164 7.83 -12.08 18.54
C LYS A 164 6.88 -12.32 17.37
N ALA A 165 5.57 -12.20 17.57
CA ALA A 165 4.57 -12.34 16.51
C ALA A 165 4.45 -11.08 15.63
N VAL A 166 4.79 -9.90 16.18
CA VAL A 166 4.59 -8.61 15.52
C VAL A 166 5.94 -7.95 15.21
N ARG A 167 6.28 -7.89 13.92
CA ARG A 167 7.53 -7.28 13.46
C ARG A 167 7.50 -5.76 13.58
N TYR A 168 6.41 -5.13 13.14
CA TYR A 168 6.22 -3.68 13.22
C TYR A 168 4.78 -3.33 13.57
N GLU A 169 4.60 -2.37 14.45
CA GLU A 169 3.34 -1.64 14.61
C GLU A 169 3.36 -0.39 13.74
N TRP A 170 2.32 -0.24 12.93
CA TRP A 170 2.13 0.88 12.02
C TRP A 170 1.12 1.85 12.62
N SER A 171 1.51 3.11 12.77
CA SER A 171 0.66 4.20 13.25
C SER A 171 0.55 5.31 12.21
N ASP A 172 -0.56 6.05 12.27
CA ASP A 172 -0.79 7.27 11.47
C ASP A 172 0.00 8.48 11.99
N ALA A 173 -0.31 9.67 11.46
CA ALA A 173 0.31 10.94 11.81
C ALA A 173 0.04 11.35 13.27
N ASP A 174 -1.10 10.96 13.84
CA ASP A 174 -1.53 11.24 15.21
C ASP A 174 -1.02 10.17 16.21
N GLY A 175 -0.30 9.17 15.70
CA GLY A 175 0.24 8.06 16.50
C GLY A 175 -0.78 6.97 16.79
N GLN A 176 -1.98 7.02 16.21
CA GLN A 176 -2.97 5.96 16.37
C GLN A 176 -2.56 4.73 15.55
N LEU A 177 -2.74 3.55 16.14
CA LEU A 177 -2.38 2.29 15.50
C LEU A 177 -3.34 1.99 14.36
N VAL A 178 -2.81 1.81 13.15
CA VAL A 178 -3.57 1.50 11.94
C VAL A 178 -3.35 0.08 11.43
N ALA A 179 -2.17 -0.51 11.66
CA ALA A 179 -1.88 -1.87 11.23
C ALA A 179 -0.75 -2.55 12.03
N ARG A 180 -0.64 -3.86 11.90
CA ARG A 180 0.47 -4.68 12.41
C ARG A 180 1.07 -5.52 11.30
N GLU A 181 2.39 -5.43 11.14
CA GLU A 181 3.14 -6.32 10.28
C GLU A 181 3.52 -7.58 11.06
N VAL A 182 3.02 -8.72 10.61
CA VAL A 182 3.24 -10.03 11.23
C VAL A 182 3.91 -10.97 10.24
N THR A 183 4.64 -11.96 10.77
CA THR A 183 5.15 -13.07 9.96
C THR A 183 4.31 -14.29 10.31
N GLU A 184 3.31 -14.58 9.48
CA GLU A 184 2.39 -15.70 9.68
C GLU A 184 2.72 -16.79 8.65
N GLY A 185 3.28 -17.91 9.13
CA GLY A 185 3.81 -18.95 8.26
C GLY A 185 4.90 -18.43 7.31
N ASN A 186 4.72 -18.66 6.01
CA ASN A 186 5.64 -18.23 4.96
C ASN A 186 5.23 -16.90 4.30
N PHE A 187 4.13 -16.29 4.74
CA PHE A 187 3.61 -15.08 4.14
C PHE A 187 4.01 -13.86 4.97
N MET A 188 4.35 -12.79 4.24
CA MET A 188 4.50 -11.48 4.84
C MET A 188 3.12 -10.84 4.90
N THR A 189 2.67 -10.52 6.11
CA THR A 189 1.27 -10.20 6.38
C THR A 189 1.15 -8.84 7.05
N LEU A 190 0.18 -8.04 6.61
CA LEU A 190 -0.19 -6.77 7.22
C LEU A 190 -1.65 -6.83 7.68
N VAL A 191 -1.85 -6.86 9.00
CA VAL A 191 -3.17 -6.82 9.62
C VAL A 191 -3.56 -5.36 9.79
N VAL A 192 -4.43 -4.85 8.91
CA VAL A 192 -4.96 -3.48 8.98
C VAL A 192 -6.15 -3.47 9.94
N SER A 193 -6.02 -2.76 11.05
CA SER A 193 -7.03 -2.72 12.13
C SER A 193 -7.92 -1.49 12.09
N ALA A 194 -7.51 -0.43 11.39
CA ALA A 194 -8.29 0.81 11.28
C ALA A 194 -9.17 0.83 10.01
N MET A 195 -10.34 1.45 10.15
CA MET A 195 -11.10 1.93 8.99
C MET A 195 -10.35 3.12 8.40
N MET A 196 -10.18 3.15 7.07
CA MET A 196 -9.42 4.20 6.39
C MET A 196 -9.90 4.39 4.96
N GLY A 197 -9.69 5.58 4.40
CA GLY A 197 -10.04 5.85 3.01
C GLY A 197 -9.22 5.00 2.03
N ALA A 198 -9.77 4.74 0.84
CA ALA A 198 -9.07 3.97 -0.18
C ALA A 198 -7.69 4.53 -0.53
N CYS A 199 -7.56 5.86 -0.65
CA CYS A 199 -6.29 6.52 -0.96
C CYS A 199 -5.26 6.39 0.17
N GLU A 200 -5.73 6.36 1.41
CA GLU A 200 -4.89 6.14 2.59
C GLU A 200 -4.42 4.68 2.66
N ARG A 201 -5.30 3.71 2.39
CA ARG A 201 -4.91 2.29 2.29
C ARG A 201 -3.89 2.06 1.19
N ASP A 202 -4.11 2.66 0.01
CA ASP A 202 -3.19 2.57 -1.12
C ASP A 202 -1.81 3.14 -0.74
N ALA A 203 -1.77 4.24 0.02
CA ALA A 203 -0.53 4.80 0.56
C ALA A 203 0.11 3.89 1.62
N LEU A 204 -0.67 3.30 2.54
CA LEU A 204 -0.18 2.37 3.56
C LEU A 204 0.45 1.11 2.94
N VAL A 205 -0.21 0.51 1.94
CA VAL A 205 0.31 -0.64 1.21
C VAL A 205 1.60 -0.28 0.48
N SER A 206 1.63 0.87 -0.18
CA SER A 206 2.81 1.36 -0.89
C SER A 206 3.98 1.66 0.06
N ALA A 207 3.69 2.19 1.25
CA ALA A 207 4.65 2.41 2.32
C ALA A 207 5.20 1.09 2.90
N TRP A 208 4.33 0.10 3.11
CA TRP A 208 4.73 -1.23 3.55
C TRP A 208 5.66 -1.89 2.53
N MET A 209 5.31 -1.88 1.24
CA MET A 209 6.17 -2.43 0.19
C MET A 209 7.52 -1.68 0.09
N SER A 210 7.53 -0.36 0.26
CA SER A 210 8.77 0.44 0.30
C SER A 210 9.69 0.02 1.46
N ARG A 211 9.12 -0.20 2.66
CA ARG A 211 9.86 -0.69 3.84
C ARG A 211 10.47 -2.05 3.60
N VAL A 212 9.67 -2.97 3.04
CA VAL A 212 10.06 -4.35 2.75
C VAL A 212 11.20 -4.37 1.73
N TRP A 213 11.06 -3.63 0.64
CA TRP A 213 12.10 -3.49 -0.36
C TRP A 213 13.41 -2.97 0.26
N SER A 214 13.34 -1.92 1.07
CA SER A 214 14.51 -1.37 1.77
C SER A 214 15.18 -2.36 2.73
N GLU A 215 14.45 -3.34 3.26
CA GLU A 215 15.02 -4.41 4.09
C GLU A 215 15.67 -5.50 3.24
N LEU A 216 15.00 -5.94 2.17
CA LEU A 216 15.48 -7.00 1.28
C LEU A 216 16.74 -6.57 0.53
N ALA A 217 16.76 -5.35 -0.01
CA ALA A 217 17.91 -4.79 -0.70
C ALA A 217 19.20 -4.83 0.16
N LYS A 218 19.08 -4.60 1.48
CA LYS A 218 20.21 -4.66 2.41
C LYS A 218 20.65 -6.09 2.75
N LYS A 219 19.77 -7.08 2.68
CA LYS A 219 20.13 -8.49 2.92
C LYS A 219 20.86 -9.09 1.73
N THR A 220 20.56 -8.60 0.53
CA THR A 220 21.21 -9.03 -0.72
C THR A 220 22.55 -8.35 -0.95
N ASP A 221 22.89 -7.31 -0.18
CA ASP A 221 24.18 -6.61 -0.25
C ASP A 221 25.06 -6.92 0.98
N PRO A 222 25.83 -8.04 0.98
CA PRO A 222 26.68 -8.43 2.10
C PRO A 222 27.93 -7.54 2.30
N PHE A 223 28.14 -6.50 1.48
CA PHE A 223 29.33 -5.64 1.51
C PHE A 223 29.04 -4.13 1.60
N GLY A 224 27.79 -3.74 1.91
CA GLY A 224 27.38 -2.35 2.12
C GLY A 224 27.61 -1.81 3.54
#